data_AF-A0A7I4BP34-F1
#
_entry.id   AF-A0A7I4BP34-F1
#
_cell.length_a   1.000
_cell.length_b   1.000
_cell.length_c   1.000
_cell.angle_alpha   90.00
_cell.angle_beta   90.00
_cell.angle_gamma   90.00
#
_symmetry.space_group_name_H-M   'P 1'
#
loop_
_entity.id
_entity.type
_entity.pdbx_description
1 polymer ?
#
loop_
_entity_poly.entity_id
_entity_poly.type
_entity_poly.pdbx_seq_one_letter_code
_entity_poly.pdbx_strand_id
1 'polypeptide(L)'
;MPPYTLEIECTAYCRCGYCCNWEWGLRLPSAFPFYLGFSPSLMPVRLRTRKKGNREHQRLPFFCKWSPVIRFWTATTQNGQPYYGLTSNGSFPAQARPPLFSKLSLMNYQNLPARLLFFPWKLLPRHGTIAADTNYYPFGTRMFIPGYGWGEVEDRGGAIKGPHRIDLYHRSHKTALQWGRRKVQVLVIKPGQSRLDSMNIPRPVKSALKGLNWIRSLLF
;
A
#
# COMPACT_ATOMS: atom_id res chain seq x y z
N MET A 1 -5.93 -5.74 -24.70
CA MET A 1 -5.30 -4.40 -24.81
C MET A 1 -3.83 -4.52 -24.46
N PRO A 2 -2.92 -3.92 -25.25
CA PRO A 2 -1.49 -3.92 -24.93
C PRO A 2 -1.18 -3.04 -23.70
N PRO A 3 0.00 -3.21 -23.07
CA PRO A 3 0.54 -2.23 -22.14
C PRO A 3 0.59 -0.84 -22.77
N TYR A 4 0.31 0.19 -21.99
CA TYR A 4 0.28 1.57 -22.47
C TYR A 4 0.85 2.52 -21.43
N THR A 5 1.39 3.63 -21.90
CA THR A 5 1.92 4.70 -21.06
C THR A 5 0.96 5.87 -21.07
N LEU A 6 0.70 6.47 -19.92
CA LEU A 6 -0.03 7.73 -19.82
C LEU A 6 0.56 8.62 -18.73
N GLU A 7 0.31 9.92 -18.84
CA GLU A 7 0.61 10.86 -17.77
C GLU A 7 -0.44 10.74 -16.66
N ILE A 8 0.03 10.49 -15.43
CA ILE A 8 -0.80 10.36 -14.23
C ILE A 8 -0.25 11.26 -13.14
N GLU A 9 -1.14 11.95 -12.44
CA GLU A 9 -0.82 12.60 -11.18
C GLU A 9 -0.62 11.56 -10.08
N CYS A 10 0.61 11.49 -9.59
CA CYS A 10 1.01 10.60 -8.50
C CYS A 10 1.16 11.42 -7.21
N THR A 11 0.33 11.11 -6.22
CA THR A 11 0.54 11.53 -4.83
C THR A 11 1.21 10.42 -4.03
N ALA A 12 1.55 10.70 -2.77
CA ALA A 12 2.05 9.70 -1.85
C ALA A 12 1.31 9.75 -0.51
N TYR A 13 1.11 8.57 0.07
CA TYR A 13 0.58 8.38 1.42
C TYR A 13 1.48 7.45 2.23
N CYS A 14 1.24 7.40 3.53
CA CYS A 14 2.01 6.54 4.44
C CYS A 14 1.17 6.14 5.65
N ARG A 15 1.72 5.23 6.46
CA ARG A 15 1.08 4.71 7.68
C ARG A 15 1.28 5.62 8.90
N CYS A 16 1.29 6.95 8.77
CA CYS A 16 1.53 7.85 9.92
C CYS A 16 0.28 8.26 10.71
N GLY A 17 -0.92 8.03 10.19
CA GLY A 17 -2.17 8.52 10.79
C GLY A 17 -2.61 9.86 10.23
N TYR A 18 -1.69 10.81 10.05
CA TYR A 18 -1.99 12.11 9.45
C TYR A 18 -2.42 11.99 7.98
N CYS A 19 -1.74 11.18 7.16
CA CYS A 19 -2.11 10.99 5.75
C CYS A 19 -3.41 10.20 5.57
N CYS A 20 -3.74 9.33 6.54
CA CYS A 20 -4.84 8.37 6.41
C CYS A 20 -5.96 8.64 7.41
N ASN A 21 -6.00 9.80 8.08
CA ASN A 21 -7.04 10.18 9.04
C ASN A 21 -7.43 9.04 10.00
N TRP A 22 -6.44 8.54 10.76
CA TRP A 22 -6.67 7.60 11.85
C TRP A 22 -5.86 8.00 13.08
N GLU A 23 -6.35 7.62 14.26
CA GLU A 23 -5.70 7.83 15.55
C GLU A 23 -5.48 6.49 16.27
N TRP A 24 -4.49 6.42 17.17
CA TRP A 24 -4.36 5.28 18.08
C TRP A 24 -5.41 5.36 19.18
N GLY A 25 -5.78 4.22 19.76
CA GLY A 25 -6.67 4.19 20.91
C GLY A 25 -6.77 2.83 21.59
N LEU A 26 -7.22 2.84 22.85
CA LEU A 26 -7.55 1.66 23.62
C LEU A 26 -9.00 1.25 23.33
N ARG A 27 -9.17 0.03 22.81
CA ARG A 27 -10.46 -0.61 22.60
C ARG A 27 -11.01 -1.06 23.95
N LEU A 28 -12.15 -0.49 24.33
CA LEU A 28 -12.90 -0.94 25.50
C LEU A 28 -13.69 -2.23 25.19
N PRO A 29 -14.11 -2.99 26.23
CA PRO A 29 -14.95 -4.17 26.07
C PRO A 29 -16.18 -3.88 25.20
N SER A 30 -16.68 -4.90 24.48
CA SER A 30 -17.78 -4.77 23.50
C SER A 30 -19.10 -4.22 24.09
N ALA A 31 -19.26 -4.26 25.41
CA ALA A 31 -20.36 -3.67 26.13
C ALA A 31 -20.37 -2.13 26.06
N PHE A 32 -19.21 -1.49 25.90
CA PHE A 32 -19.09 -0.05 25.83
C PHE A 32 -19.08 0.44 24.37
N PRO A 33 -19.92 1.42 24.01
CA PRO A 33 -19.94 2.00 22.67
C PRO A 33 -18.81 3.01 22.44
N PHE A 34 -17.75 2.97 23.24
CA PHE A 34 -16.68 3.96 23.24
C PHE A 34 -15.28 3.32 23.09
N TYR A 35 -14.31 4.13 22.70
CA TYR A 35 -12.88 3.82 22.81
C TYR A 35 -12.13 5.05 23.35
N LEU A 36 -10.96 4.84 23.94
CA LEU A 36 -10.09 5.92 24.40
C LEU A 36 -9.07 6.23 23.31
N GLY A 37 -9.27 7.32 22.57
CA GLY A 37 -8.34 7.78 21.54
C GLY A 37 -7.14 8.49 22.16
N PHE A 38 -5.95 8.17 21.66
CA PHE A 38 -4.69 8.81 22.02
C PHE A 38 -4.42 9.96 21.05
N SER A 39 -4.34 11.16 21.58
CA SER A 39 -4.08 12.38 20.83
C SER A 39 -2.71 12.92 21.20
N PRO A 40 -1.91 13.43 20.25
CA PRO A 40 -0.65 14.13 20.55
C PRO A 40 -0.85 15.52 21.19
N SER A 41 -2.06 15.86 21.64
CA SER A 41 -2.42 17.15 22.26
C SER A 41 -2.22 17.16 23.78
N LEU A 42 -2.32 18.35 24.38
CA LEU A 42 -2.16 18.61 25.83
C LEU A 42 -3.11 17.78 26.72
N MET A 43 -4.28 17.38 26.21
CA MET A 43 -5.08 16.27 26.75
C MET A 43 -4.81 15.01 25.91
N PRO A 44 -4.01 14.04 26.41
CA PRO A 44 -3.52 12.94 25.59
C PRO A 44 -4.57 11.84 25.35
N VAL A 45 -5.69 11.87 26.08
CA VAL A 45 -6.75 10.85 26.00
C VAL A 45 -8.10 11.52 25.74
N ARG A 46 -8.85 11.02 24.76
CA ARG A 46 -10.22 11.47 24.47
C ARG A 46 -11.17 10.28 24.36
N LEU A 47 -12.30 10.35 25.04
CA LEU A 47 -13.37 9.38 24.86
C LEU A 47 -14.06 9.65 23.52
N ARG A 48 -14.18 8.60 22.69
CA ARG A 48 -14.76 8.68 21.34
C ARG A 48 -15.80 7.60 21.15
N THR A 49 -16.83 7.92 20.38
CA THR A 49 -17.85 6.93 20.00
C THR A 49 -17.28 5.93 19.02
N ARG A 50 -17.42 4.66 19.35
CA ARG A 50 -17.04 3.54 18.49
C ARG A 50 -18.17 3.25 17.51
N LYS A 51 -17.85 3.20 16.24
CA LYS A 51 -18.75 2.71 15.20
C LYS A 51 -18.49 1.22 14.99
N LYS A 52 -19.53 0.38 15.12
CA LYS A 52 -19.43 -1.03 14.74
C LYS A 52 -19.22 -1.10 13.22
N GLY A 53 -18.13 -1.72 12.78
CA GLY A 53 -17.84 -1.94 11.36
C GLY A 53 -18.74 -3.02 10.77
N ASN A 54 -18.91 -3.00 9.44
CA ASN A 54 -19.43 -4.15 8.71
C ASN A 54 -18.55 -5.38 9.00
N ARG A 55 -19.17 -6.58 8.98
CA ARG A 55 -18.67 -7.88 9.46
C ARG A 55 -17.40 -8.45 8.78
N GLU A 56 -16.41 -7.63 8.45
CA GLU A 56 -15.12 -8.04 7.86
C GLU A 56 -14.09 -8.50 8.92
N HIS A 57 -14.50 -8.56 10.18
CA HIS A 57 -13.68 -8.94 11.33
C HIS A 57 -13.18 -10.41 11.31
N GLN A 58 -13.67 -11.23 10.38
CA GLN A 58 -13.40 -12.68 10.33
C GLN A 58 -12.08 -13.04 9.64
N ARG A 59 -11.56 -12.22 8.72
CA ARG A 59 -10.31 -12.50 7.98
C ARG A 59 -9.05 -11.88 8.59
N LEU A 60 -9.17 -11.24 9.75
CA LEU A 60 -8.05 -10.55 10.40
C LEU A 60 -7.12 -11.54 11.12
N PRO A 61 -5.80 -11.32 11.10
CA PRO A 61 -4.87 -12.09 11.92
C PRO A 61 -5.28 -12.08 13.40
N PHE A 62 -5.11 -13.21 14.09
CA PHE A 62 -5.49 -13.36 15.51
C PHE A 62 -4.95 -12.20 16.37
N PHE A 63 -3.68 -11.86 16.22
CA PHE A 63 -3.04 -10.75 16.95
C PHE A 63 -3.74 -9.39 16.72
N CYS A 64 -4.14 -9.09 15.48
CA CYS A 64 -4.87 -7.86 15.17
C CYS A 64 -6.26 -7.82 15.82
N LYS A 65 -6.92 -8.98 15.94
CA LYS A 65 -8.27 -9.10 16.50
C LYS A 65 -8.31 -8.82 18.01
N TRP A 66 -7.31 -9.30 18.74
CA TRP A 66 -7.27 -9.28 20.21
C TRP A 66 -6.41 -8.17 20.82
N SER A 67 -5.69 -7.39 20.01
CA SER A 67 -4.92 -6.26 20.53
C SER A 67 -5.84 -5.23 21.21
N PRO A 68 -5.62 -4.91 22.51
CA PRO A 68 -6.39 -3.89 23.20
C PRO A 68 -6.07 -2.49 22.65
N VAL A 69 -4.85 -2.28 22.14
CA VAL A 69 -4.42 -1.03 21.50
C VAL A 69 -4.51 -1.18 19.98
N ILE A 70 -5.30 -0.33 19.34
CA ILE A 70 -5.57 -0.36 17.90
C ILE A 70 -5.71 1.06 17.34
N ARG A 71 -5.84 1.19 16.03
CA ARG A 71 -6.13 2.45 15.37
C ARG A 71 -7.61 2.55 15.05
N PHE A 72 -8.14 3.77 15.04
CA PHE A 72 -9.52 4.07 14.67
C PHE A 72 -9.52 5.17 13.61
N TRP A 73 -10.38 5.04 12.60
CA TRP A 73 -10.59 6.10 11.62
C TRP A 73 -11.20 7.32 12.28
N THR A 74 -10.74 8.50 11.88
CA THR A 74 -11.25 9.80 12.34
C THR A 74 -12.00 10.56 11.25
N ALA A 75 -11.93 10.10 10.00
CA ALA A 75 -12.61 10.70 8.85
C ALA A 75 -14.10 10.29 8.73
N THR A 76 -14.89 11.18 8.14
CA THR A 76 -16.36 11.22 8.11
C THR A 76 -17.07 9.86 8.11
N THR A 77 -17.13 9.14 7.00
CA THR A 77 -18.04 7.99 6.88
C THR A 77 -17.63 6.79 7.75
N GLN A 78 -16.34 6.65 8.03
CA GLN A 78 -15.77 5.53 8.79
C GLN A 78 -15.37 5.90 10.23
N ASN A 79 -15.67 7.12 10.68
CA ASN A 79 -15.27 7.62 11.99
C ASN A 79 -15.64 6.64 13.11
N GLY A 80 -14.67 6.33 13.97
CA GLY A 80 -14.80 5.39 15.09
C GLY A 80 -14.78 3.90 14.71
N GLN A 81 -14.57 3.54 13.44
CA GLN A 81 -14.33 2.15 13.03
C GLN A 81 -12.85 1.78 13.22
N PRO A 82 -12.55 0.51 13.59
CA PRO A 82 -11.16 0.07 13.74
C PRO A 82 -10.42 0.00 12.40
N TYR A 83 -9.17 0.46 12.39
CA TYR A 83 -8.26 0.44 11.25
C TYR A 83 -7.08 -0.51 11.49
N TYR A 84 -6.98 -1.55 10.67
CA TYR A 84 -5.95 -2.58 10.79
C TYR A 84 -4.71 -2.30 9.95
N GLY A 85 -4.70 -1.24 9.13
CA GLY A 85 -3.60 -0.96 8.22
C GLY A 85 -3.53 -1.93 7.05
N LEU A 86 -4.65 -2.54 6.70
CA LEU A 86 -4.79 -3.36 5.51
C LEU A 86 -5.26 -2.47 4.35
N THR A 87 -4.84 -2.84 3.15
CA THR A 87 -5.36 -2.30 1.90
C THR A 87 -6.79 -2.79 1.67
N SER A 88 -7.48 -2.20 0.71
CA SER A 88 -8.79 -2.65 0.26
C SER A 88 -8.79 -4.10 -0.28
N ASN A 89 -7.64 -4.61 -0.71
CA ASN A 89 -7.44 -6.01 -1.11
C ASN A 89 -7.06 -6.94 0.07
N GLY A 90 -6.95 -6.41 1.29
CA GLY A 90 -6.64 -7.16 2.51
C GLY A 90 -5.15 -7.45 2.74
N SER A 91 -4.26 -6.91 1.91
CA SER A 91 -2.79 -7.03 2.09
C SER A 91 -2.26 -5.93 3.02
N PHE A 92 -1.05 -6.12 3.57
CA PHE A 92 -0.34 -5.03 4.23
C PHE A 92 0.37 -4.16 3.20
N PRO A 93 0.21 -2.83 3.25
CA PRO A 93 0.78 -1.96 2.24
C PRO A 93 2.31 -1.97 2.29
N ALA A 94 2.88 -1.94 1.11
CA ALA A 94 4.27 -2.20 0.82
C ALA A 94 4.87 -1.03 0.05
N GLN A 95 6.03 -0.51 0.45
CA GLN A 95 6.77 0.39 -0.43
C GLN A 95 7.49 -0.44 -1.51
N ALA A 96 7.52 0.09 -2.74
CA ALA A 96 8.26 -0.50 -3.84
C ALA A 96 9.73 -0.66 -3.47
N ARG A 97 10.28 -1.82 -3.82
CA ARG A 97 11.68 -2.16 -3.58
C ARG A 97 12.29 -2.58 -4.91
N PRO A 98 13.19 -1.77 -5.47
CA PRO A 98 13.82 -2.08 -6.73
C PRO A 98 14.81 -3.26 -6.60
N PRO A 99 15.09 -3.95 -7.72
CA PRO A 99 16.15 -4.94 -7.80
C PRO A 99 17.53 -4.34 -7.48
N LEU A 100 18.49 -5.17 -7.03
CA LEU A 100 19.82 -4.72 -6.60
C LEU A 100 20.54 -3.87 -7.65
N PHE A 101 20.56 -4.33 -8.91
CA PHE A 101 21.25 -3.67 -10.01
C PHE A 101 20.28 -2.88 -10.88
N SER A 102 19.57 -1.94 -10.28
CA SER A 102 18.72 -1.00 -11.02
C SER A 102 19.15 0.43 -10.73
N LYS A 103 18.87 1.35 -11.65
CA LYS A 103 19.17 2.78 -11.49
C LYS A 103 18.66 3.33 -10.15
N LEU A 104 17.48 2.91 -9.70
CA LEU A 104 16.90 3.30 -8.42
C LEU A 104 17.68 2.77 -7.20
N SER A 105 18.21 1.56 -7.27
CA SER A 105 19.07 1.00 -6.20
C SER A 105 20.44 1.66 -6.16
N LEU A 106 21.00 1.99 -7.32
CA LEU A 106 22.26 2.76 -7.44
C LEU A 106 22.12 4.17 -6.85
N MET A 107 21.02 4.86 -7.16
CA MET A 107 20.74 6.19 -6.58
C MET A 107 20.56 6.14 -5.06
N ASN A 108 20.19 4.98 -4.50
CA ASN A 108 19.99 4.80 -3.06
C ASN A 108 21.02 3.83 -2.45
N TYR A 109 22.28 3.93 -2.91
CA TYR A 109 23.37 3.00 -2.57
C TYR A 109 23.62 2.86 -1.07
N GLN A 110 23.32 3.88 -0.26
CA GLN A 110 23.50 3.86 1.20
C GLN A 110 22.74 2.71 1.88
N ASN A 111 21.65 2.25 1.27
CA ASN A 111 20.85 1.15 1.78
C ASN A 111 21.35 -0.23 1.30
N LEU A 112 22.32 -0.30 0.37
CA LEU A 112 22.84 -1.55 -0.18
C LEU A 112 23.68 -2.37 0.83
N PRO A 113 24.62 -1.79 1.61
CA PRO A 113 25.37 -2.55 2.60
C PRO A 113 24.45 -3.25 3.61
N ALA A 114 23.42 -2.55 4.09
CA ALA A 114 22.43 -3.13 5.00
C ALA A 114 21.63 -4.27 4.37
N ARG A 115 21.29 -4.19 3.07
CA ARG A 115 20.62 -5.28 2.33
C ARG A 115 21.52 -6.49 2.18
N LEU A 116 22.80 -6.28 1.88
CA LEU A 116 23.77 -7.34 1.62
C LEU A 116 24.19 -8.06 2.91
N LEU A 117 24.47 -7.32 3.98
CA LEU A 117 25.09 -7.87 5.17
C LEU A 117 24.09 -8.35 6.24
N PHE A 118 22.95 -7.66 6.40
CA PHE A 118 22.07 -7.90 7.55
C PHE A 118 20.69 -8.44 7.17
N PHE A 119 20.25 -8.28 5.92
CA PHE A 119 18.89 -8.59 5.51
C PHE A 119 18.84 -9.29 4.15
N PRO A 120 19.25 -10.57 4.05
CA PRO A 120 19.31 -11.28 2.76
C PRO A 120 17.95 -11.35 2.04
N TRP A 121 16.83 -11.42 2.77
CA TRP A 121 15.49 -11.34 2.17
C TRP A 121 15.20 -9.97 1.54
N LYS A 122 15.94 -8.91 1.90
CA LYS A 122 15.84 -7.59 1.27
C LYS A 122 16.48 -7.53 -0.12
N LEU A 123 17.21 -8.56 -0.57
CA LEU A 123 17.85 -8.61 -1.89
C LEU A 123 16.85 -8.77 -3.04
N LEU A 124 15.79 -9.54 -2.84
CA LEU A 124 14.69 -9.67 -3.80
C LEU A 124 14.04 -8.29 -4.05
N PRO A 125 13.38 -8.01 -5.19
CA PRO A 125 12.55 -6.83 -5.32
C PRO A 125 11.17 -7.10 -4.72
N ARG A 126 10.34 -6.06 -4.68
CA ARG A 126 8.94 -6.17 -4.29
C ARG A 126 8.16 -5.04 -4.93
N HIS A 127 6.94 -5.35 -5.37
CA HIS A 127 6.01 -4.33 -5.83
C HIS A 127 5.57 -3.43 -4.67
N GLY A 128 5.43 -2.13 -4.95
CA GLY A 128 4.78 -1.19 -4.06
C GLY A 128 3.26 -1.27 -4.15
N THR A 129 2.58 -0.93 -3.06
CA THR A 129 1.12 -0.82 -3.02
C THR A 129 0.71 0.52 -3.62
N ILE A 130 -0.20 0.47 -4.59
CA ILE A 130 -0.80 1.64 -5.23
C ILE A 130 -2.29 1.70 -4.85
N ALA A 131 -2.75 2.88 -4.48
CA ALA A 131 -4.18 3.17 -4.39
C ALA A 131 -4.63 3.86 -5.69
N ALA A 132 -5.69 3.33 -6.31
CA ALA A 132 -6.23 3.86 -7.55
C ALA A 132 -7.76 3.68 -7.61
N ASP A 133 -8.38 4.30 -8.60
CA ASP A 133 -9.79 4.06 -8.91
C ASP A 133 -9.94 2.73 -9.65
N THR A 134 -10.57 1.74 -9.01
CA THR A 134 -10.72 0.40 -9.57
C THR A 134 -11.69 0.29 -10.74
N ASN A 135 -12.49 1.33 -10.99
CA ASN A 135 -13.30 1.37 -12.21
C ASN A 135 -12.41 1.49 -13.46
N TYR A 136 -11.23 2.11 -13.33
CA TYR A 136 -10.27 2.28 -14.42
C TYR A 136 -9.10 1.29 -14.32
N TYR A 137 -8.63 1.03 -13.09
CA TYR A 137 -7.49 0.17 -12.79
C TYR A 137 -7.89 -0.93 -11.80
N PRO A 138 -8.40 -2.07 -12.28
CA PRO A 138 -8.76 -3.19 -11.42
C PRO A 138 -7.60 -3.65 -10.53
N PHE A 139 -7.93 -4.30 -9.41
CA PHE A 139 -6.91 -4.88 -8.53
C PHE A 139 -5.98 -5.82 -9.31
N GLY A 140 -4.69 -5.75 -9.00
CA GLY A 140 -3.64 -6.48 -9.71
C GLY A 140 -3.13 -5.77 -10.97
N THR A 141 -3.65 -4.58 -11.31
CA THR A 141 -3.02 -3.70 -12.31
C THR A 141 -1.61 -3.36 -11.84
N ARG A 142 -0.62 -3.61 -12.69
CA ARG A 142 0.78 -3.30 -12.42
C ARG A 142 1.16 -2.01 -13.10
N MET A 143 1.93 -1.19 -12.40
CA MET A 143 2.38 0.09 -12.91
C MET A 143 3.87 0.26 -12.66
N PHE A 144 4.60 0.78 -13.64
CA PHE A 144 5.96 1.26 -13.44
C PHE A 144 5.93 2.78 -13.35
N ILE A 145 6.36 3.30 -12.19
CA ILE A 145 6.40 4.72 -11.90
C ILE A 145 7.86 5.16 -11.82
N PRO A 146 8.34 6.05 -12.70
CA PRO A 146 9.69 6.59 -12.63
C PRO A 146 9.97 7.22 -11.25
N GLY A 147 11.09 6.86 -10.62
CA GLY A 147 11.46 7.34 -9.29
C GLY A 147 10.89 6.52 -8.11
N TYR A 148 9.81 5.76 -8.31
CA TYR A 148 9.23 4.88 -7.28
C TYR A 148 9.54 3.39 -7.55
N GLY A 149 9.46 2.98 -8.82
CA GLY A 149 9.63 1.60 -9.27
C GLY A 149 8.31 0.92 -9.62
N TRP A 150 8.31 -0.41 -9.61
CA TRP A 150 7.11 -1.20 -9.88
C TRP A 150 6.16 -1.22 -8.69
N GLY A 151 4.87 -1.00 -8.96
CA GLY A 151 3.79 -1.18 -8.00
C GLY A 151 2.59 -1.93 -8.57
N GLU A 152 1.69 -2.32 -7.68
CA GLU A 152 0.47 -3.07 -7.94
C GLU A 152 -0.70 -2.38 -7.26
N VAL A 153 -1.83 -2.27 -7.98
CA VAL A 153 -3.06 -1.72 -7.44
C VAL A 153 -3.66 -2.73 -6.47
N GLU A 154 -3.55 -2.42 -5.18
CA GLU A 154 -4.07 -3.23 -4.07
C GLU A 154 -5.02 -2.43 -3.17
N ASP A 155 -5.05 -1.10 -3.32
CA ASP A 155 -5.82 -0.23 -2.45
C ASP A 155 -6.74 0.74 -3.23
N ARG A 156 -7.69 1.34 -2.52
CA ARG A 156 -8.64 2.33 -3.04
C ARG A 156 -8.68 3.53 -2.10
N GLY A 157 -8.51 4.72 -2.66
CA GLY A 157 -8.65 5.97 -1.91
C GLY A 157 -10.00 6.62 -2.19
N GLY A 158 -10.67 7.14 -1.15
CA GLY A 158 -11.90 7.93 -1.34
C GLY A 158 -11.67 9.18 -2.20
N ALA A 159 -10.51 9.81 -2.06
CA ALA A 159 -10.11 11.00 -2.83
C ALA A 159 -9.45 10.67 -4.19
N ILE A 160 -9.10 9.40 -4.44
CA ILE A 160 -8.40 8.97 -5.65
C ILE A 160 -9.43 8.46 -6.65
N LYS A 161 -9.81 9.34 -7.59
CA LYS A 161 -10.90 9.12 -8.54
C LYS A 161 -10.46 9.44 -9.95
N GLY A 162 -10.99 8.68 -10.91
CA GLY A 162 -10.70 8.85 -12.32
C GLY A 162 -9.39 8.18 -12.77
N PRO A 163 -9.07 8.30 -14.07
CA PRO A 163 -7.91 7.63 -14.67
C PRO A 163 -6.57 8.36 -14.44
N HIS A 164 -6.58 9.66 -14.15
CA HIS A 164 -5.34 10.46 -14.10
C HIS A 164 -4.81 10.70 -12.69
N ARG A 165 -5.27 9.94 -11.69
CA ARG A 165 -4.84 10.11 -10.29
C ARG A 165 -4.57 8.77 -9.62
N ILE A 166 -3.39 8.62 -9.03
CA ILE A 166 -3.00 7.49 -8.19
C ILE A 166 -2.26 7.96 -6.94
N ASP A 167 -2.24 7.11 -5.91
CA ASP A 167 -1.55 7.40 -4.65
C ASP A 167 -0.58 6.26 -4.29
N LEU A 168 0.67 6.61 -4.03
CA LEU A 168 1.76 5.65 -3.83
C LEU A 168 2.05 5.47 -2.35
N TYR A 169 2.16 4.21 -1.90
CA TYR A 169 2.50 3.95 -0.51
C TYR A 169 3.99 4.12 -0.23
N HIS A 170 4.31 4.91 0.79
CA HIS A 170 5.64 5.06 1.35
C HIS A 170 5.69 4.58 2.81
N ARG A 171 6.85 4.03 3.21
CA ARG A 171 7.02 3.51 4.57
C ARG A 171 7.11 4.63 5.62
N SER A 172 7.63 5.80 5.26
CA SER A 172 7.82 6.94 6.15
C SER A 172 7.04 8.17 5.68
N HIS A 173 6.55 8.95 6.63
CA HIS A 173 5.90 10.23 6.35
C HIS A 173 6.84 11.20 5.65
N LYS A 174 8.10 11.28 6.10
CA LYS A 174 9.11 12.13 5.47
C LYS A 174 9.30 11.79 3.99
N THR A 175 9.34 10.50 3.66
CA THR A 175 9.48 10.06 2.26
C THR A 175 8.24 10.34 1.42
N ALA A 176 7.04 10.27 2.01
CA ALA A 176 5.81 10.64 1.32
C ALA A 176 5.77 12.15 1.01
N LEU A 177 6.17 12.99 1.97
CA LEU A 177 6.28 14.44 1.78
C LEU A 177 7.33 14.81 0.73
N GLN A 178 8.50 14.17 0.76
CA GLN A 178 9.54 14.35 -0.26
C GLN A 178 9.07 13.92 -1.66
N TRP A 179 8.20 12.91 -1.75
CA TRP A 179 7.57 12.55 -3.02
C TRP A 179 6.62 13.66 -3.50
N GLY A 180 5.76 14.18 -2.62
CA GLY A 180 4.85 15.26 -2.95
C GLY A 180 3.79 14.89 -4.01
N ARG A 181 3.29 15.88 -4.74
CA ARG A 181 2.33 15.71 -5.85
C ARG A 181 3.05 16.02 -7.16
N ARG A 182 3.10 15.06 -8.08
CA ARG A 182 3.79 15.23 -9.37
C ARG A 182 3.08 14.49 -10.49
N LYS A 183 3.15 15.01 -11.71
CA LYS A 183 2.73 14.28 -12.91
C LYS A 183 3.91 13.52 -13.48
N VAL A 184 3.72 12.25 -13.76
CA VAL A 184 4.77 11.38 -14.32
C VAL A 184 4.16 10.46 -15.36
N GLN A 185 4.98 10.05 -16.34
CA GLN A 185 4.59 9.04 -17.31
C GLN A 185 4.63 7.66 -16.65
N VAL A 186 3.47 7.02 -16.56
CA VAL A 186 3.28 5.72 -15.92
C VAL A 186 3.00 4.67 -16.98
N LEU A 187 3.79 3.61 -17.00
CA LEU A 187 3.51 2.42 -17.79
C LEU A 187 2.49 1.56 -17.03
N VAL A 188 1.35 1.26 -17.64
CA VAL A 188 0.26 0.49 -17.05
C VAL A 188 0.11 -0.85 -17.74
N ILE A 189 -0.01 -1.91 -16.93
CA ILE A 189 -0.25 -3.29 -17.34
C ILE A 189 -1.46 -3.81 -16.57
N LYS A 190 -2.61 -3.92 -17.23
CA LYS A 190 -3.83 -4.46 -16.61
C LYS A 190 -3.73 -5.99 -16.44
N PRO A 191 -4.48 -6.58 -15.48
CA PRO A 191 -4.57 -8.03 -15.35
C PRO A 191 -4.97 -8.68 -16.68
N GLY A 192 -4.33 -9.79 -17.04
CA GLY A 192 -4.63 -10.52 -18.28
C GLY A 192 -3.87 -10.03 -19.52
N GLN A 193 -3.10 -8.93 -19.42
CA GLN A 193 -2.33 -8.41 -20.56
C GLN A 193 -0.93 -9.04 -20.70
N SER A 194 -0.39 -9.69 -19.65
CA SER A 194 0.95 -10.26 -19.74
C SER A 194 0.94 -11.59 -20.51
N ARG A 195 2.01 -11.89 -21.26
CA ARG A 195 2.18 -13.21 -21.93
C ARG A 195 2.07 -14.39 -20.95
N LEU A 196 2.44 -14.19 -19.69
CA LEU A 196 2.29 -15.19 -18.63
C LEU A 196 0.83 -15.37 -18.20
N ASP A 197 0.01 -14.32 -18.27
CA ASP A 197 -1.40 -14.41 -17.90
C ASP A 197 -2.21 -15.19 -18.94
N SER A 198 -1.89 -15.03 -20.23
CA SER A 198 -2.54 -15.74 -21.34
C SER A 198 -2.13 -17.22 -21.46
N MET A 199 -1.00 -17.61 -20.87
CA MET A 199 -0.54 -18.99 -20.86
C MET A 199 -1.48 -19.88 -20.03
N ASN A 200 -1.85 -21.06 -20.53
CA ASN A 200 -2.66 -22.01 -19.77
C ASN A 200 -1.80 -22.86 -18.82
N ILE A 201 -1.30 -22.22 -17.76
CA ILE A 201 -0.40 -22.82 -16.76
C ILE A 201 -1.05 -22.72 -15.37
N PRO A 202 -0.86 -23.71 -14.46
CA PRO A 202 -1.37 -23.63 -13.09
C PRO A 202 -1.03 -22.31 -12.39
N ARG A 203 -1.99 -21.77 -11.63
CA ARG A 203 -1.83 -20.55 -10.82
C ARG A 203 -0.54 -20.49 -9.97
N PRO A 204 -0.12 -21.56 -9.25
CA PRO A 204 1.12 -21.50 -8.46
C PRO A 204 2.36 -21.24 -9.33
N VAL A 205 2.41 -21.86 -10.51
CA VAL A 205 3.51 -21.67 -11.46
C VAL A 205 3.45 -20.28 -12.09
N LYS A 206 2.25 -19.76 -12.41
CA LYS A 206 2.10 -18.35 -12.84
C LYS A 206 2.61 -17.36 -11.79
N SER A 207 2.30 -17.58 -10.51
CA SER A 207 2.79 -16.73 -9.42
C SER A 207 4.30 -16.80 -9.27
N ALA A 208 4.90 -18.00 -9.36
CA ALA A 208 6.35 -18.18 -9.35
C ALA A 208 7.02 -17.50 -10.54
N LEU A 209 6.50 -17.69 -11.76
CA LEU A 209 7.02 -17.07 -12.98
C LEU A 209 6.84 -15.55 -13.00
N LYS A 210 5.71 -15.03 -12.49
CA LYS A 210 5.54 -13.58 -12.25
C LYS A 210 6.58 -13.08 -11.24
N GLY A 211 6.83 -13.88 -10.22
CA GLY A 211 7.90 -13.72 -9.24
C GLY A 211 9.30 -14.09 -9.76
N LEU A 212 9.49 -14.36 -11.05
CA LEU A 212 10.80 -14.52 -11.72
C LEU A 212 10.95 -13.50 -12.85
N ASN A 213 9.85 -13.06 -13.46
CA ASN A 213 9.83 -12.05 -14.51
C ASN A 213 10.38 -10.69 -14.05
N TRP A 214 10.39 -10.41 -12.73
CA TRP A 214 11.14 -9.26 -12.21
C TRP A 214 12.65 -9.39 -12.45
N ILE A 215 13.21 -10.61 -12.52
CA ILE A 215 14.60 -10.87 -12.89
C ILE A 215 14.82 -10.52 -14.38
N ARG A 216 13.79 -10.64 -15.22
CA ARG A 216 13.87 -10.19 -16.61
C ARG A 216 13.88 -8.66 -16.73
N SER A 217 13.19 -7.95 -15.84
CA SER A 217 13.27 -6.48 -15.72
C SER A 217 14.55 -5.96 -15.06
N LEU A 218 15.48 -6.84 -14.67
CA LEU A 218 16.84 -6.46 -14.25
C LEU A 218 17.80 -6.31 -15.44
N LEU A 219 17.43 -6.82 -16.62
CA LEU A 219 18.25 -6.86 -17.83
C LEU A 219 17.89 -5.76 -18.85
N PHE A 220 16.99 -4.84 -18.49
CA PHE A 220 16.60 -3.66 -19.29
C PHE A 220 16.45 -2.43 -18.40
#